data_AF-A0A8J6I624-F1
#
_entry.id   AF-A0A8J6I624-F1
#
_cell.length_a   1.000
_cell.length_b   1.000
_cell.length_c   1.000
_cell.angle_alpha   90.00
_cell.angle_beta   90.00
_cell.angle_gamma   90.00
#
_symmetry.space_group_name_H-M   'P 1'
#
loop_
_entity.id
_entity.type
_entity.pdbx_description
1 polymer ?
#
loop_
_entity_poly.entity_id
_entity_poly.type
_entity_poly.pdbx_seq_one_letter_code
_entity_poly.pdbx_strand_id
1 'polypeptide(L)'
;MPETEIPDSTLADVRPGGPRRAARVSRRVGLALLALVVLLGATTLLGVHTSSATARAEGYEVRVDYPRIARAGLDIKWRVTVRHAGGFGSEPITLAVSARYFDIFEHQAFYPDPSKSTGDGEMLELEFDPPDGDVFSVDLDAYVQPASQLGRRGSVVLMDGDRERVRVEYRTWLIP
;
A
#
# COMPACT_ATOMS: atom_id res chain seq x y z
N MET A 1 -66.26 33.00 -11.32
CA MET A 1 -65.69 33.20 -9.97
C MET A 1 -64.48 34.09 -10.14
N PRO A 2 -64.50 35.35 -9.66
CA PRO A 2 -63.34 36.24 -9.75
C PRO A 2 -62.24 35.79 -8.77
N GLU A 3 -60.99 35.88 -9.21
CA GLU A 3 -59.79 35.55 -8.44
C GLU A 3 -59.55 36.64 -7.39
N THR A 4 -59.59 36.27 -6.11
CA THR A 4 -59.41 37.22 -5.00
C THR A 4 -57.93 37.56 -4.85
N GLU A 5 -57.50 38.68 -5.41
CA GLU A 5 -56.20 39.29 -5.06
C GLU A 5 -56.25 39.77 -3.61
N ILE A 6 -55.36 39.25 -2.76
CA ILE A 6 -55.23 39.70 -1.37
C ILE A 6 -54.22 40.86 -1.34
N PRO A 7 -54.64 42.11 -1.08
CA PRO A 7 -53.72 43.21 -0.87
C PRO A 7 -52.91 42.95 0.41
N ASP A 8 -51.60 43.22 0.37
CA ASP A 8 -50.60 42.93 1.42
C ASP A 8 -50.16 41.47 1.58
N SER A 9 -50.12 40.70 0.49
CA SER A 9 -49.38 39.44 0.49
C SER A 9 -47.86 39.68 0.51
N THR A 10 -47.19 39.25 1.57
CA THR A 10 -45.71 39.21 1.66
C THR A 10 -45.07 38.25 0.65
N LEU A 11 -45.88 37.47 -0.06
CA LEU A 11 -45.47 36.57 -1.14
C LEU A 11 -45.62 37.20 -2.54
N ALA A 12 -46.11 38.45 -2.64
CA ALA A 12 -46.36 39.12 -3.92
C ALA A 12 -45.09 39.31 -4.78
N ASP A 13 -43.92 39.47 -4.16
CA ASP A 13 -42.62 39.61 -4.85
C ASP A 13 -41.88 38.26 -5.03
N VAL A 14 -42.48 37.15 -4.60
CA VAL A 14 -41.90 35.82 -4.83
C VAL A 14 -42.21 35.42 -6.27
N ARG A 15 -41.26 35.70 -7.17
CA ARG A 15 -41.35 35.24 -8.56
C ARG A 15 -41.66 33.74 -8.59
N PRO A 16 -42.70 33.29 -9.30
CA PRO A 16 -42.98 31.86 -9.44
C PRO A 16 -41.74 31.19 -10.06
N GLY A 17 -41.16 30.25 -9.32
CA GLY A 17 -39.92 29.60 -9.71
C GLY A 17 -40.08 28.88 -11.03
N GLY A 18 -39.44 29.37 -12.09
CA GLY A 18 -39.37 28.70 -13.38
C GLY A 18 -38.84 27.27 -13.26
N PRO A 19 -39.07 26.40 -14.26
CA PRO A 19 -38.79 24.98 -14.17
C PRO A 19 -37.33 24.70 -13.76
N ARG A 20 -37.14 24.32 -12.49
CA ARG A 20 -35.84 24.01 -11.86
C ARG A 20 -35.23 22.70 -12.36
N ARG A 21 -35.38 22.36 -13.65
CA ARG A 21 -34.83 21.14 -14.27
C ARG A 21 -33.31 21.10 -14.13
N ALA A 22 -32.63 22.21 -14.42
CA ALA A 22 -31.17 22.32 -14.28
C ALA A 22 -30.71 22.05 -12.83
N ALA A 23 -31.36 22.66 -11.84
CA ALA A 23 -31.04 22.43 -10.42
C ALA A 23 -31.33 20.99 -9.95
N ARG A 24 -32.37 20.34 -10.51
CA ARG A 24 -32.66 18.93 -10.22
C ARG A 24 -31.62 17.99 -10.86
N VAL A 25 -31.19 18.28 -12.08
CA VAL A 25 -30.14 17.51 -12.77
C VAL A 25 -28.80 17.69 -12.05
N SER A 26 -28.40 18.91 -11.70
CA SER A 26 -27.14 19.15 -10.98
C SER A 26 -27.10 18.42 -9.63
N ARG A 27 -28.20 18.47 -8.86
CA ARG A 27 -28.32 17.71 -7.62
C ARG A 27 -28.18 16.19 -7.85
N ARG A 28 -28.84 15.65 -8.88
CA ARG A 28 -28.73 14.21 -9.21
C ARG A 28 -27.32 13.82 -9.64
N VAL A 29 -26.66 14.63 -10.45
CA VAL A 29 -25.27 14.41 -10.86
C VAL A 29 -24.35 14.46 -9.63
N GLY A 30 -24.48 15.46 -8.77
CA GLY A 30 -23.69 15.55 -7.54
C GLY A 30 -23.89 14.35 -6.61
N LEU A 31 -25.15 13.91 -6.42
CA LEU A 31 -25.46 12.71 -5.65
C LEU A 31 -24.93 11.43 -6.29
N ALA A 32 -24.99 11.31 -7.62
CA ALA A 32 -24.45 10.15 -8.33
C ALA A 32 -22.92 10.08 -8.21
N LEU A 33 -22.22 11.22 -8.30
CA LEU A 33 -20.78 11.29 -8.10
C LEU A 33 -20.39 10.94 -6.66
N LEU A 34 -21.11 11.47 -5.66
CA LEU A 34 -20.90 11.11 -4.26
C LEU A 34 -21.15 9.61 -4.03
N ALA A 35 -22.27 9.08 -4.53
CA ALA A 35 -22.58 7.66 -4.44
C ALA A 35 -21.51 6.79 -5.10
N LEU A 36 -20.97 7.21 -6.25
CA LEU A 36 -19.87 6.53 -6.92
C LEU A 36 -18.61 6.49 -6.04
N VAL A 37 -18.19 7.62 -5.47
CA VAL A 37 -17.02 7.66 -4.56
C VAL A 37 -17.23 6.76 -3.35
N VAL A 38 -18.42 6.79 -2.75
CA VAL A 38 -18.76 5.91 -1.61
C VAL A 38 -18.71 4.44 -2.03
N LEU A 39 -19.23 4.08 -3.20
CA LEU A 39 -19.18 2.71 -3.71
C LEU A 39 -17.74 2.25 -4.00
N LEU A 40 -16.89 3.12 -4.56
CA LEU A 40 -15.47 2.83 -4.78
C LEU A 40 -14.72 2.62 -3.46
N GLY A 41 -15.00 3.44 -2.44
CA GLY A 41 -14.46 3.26 -1.09
C GLY A 41 -14.96 1.96 -0.45
N ALA A 42 -16.26 1.70 -0.51
CA ALA A 42 -16.88 0.51 0.09
C ALA A 42 -16.43 -0.81 -0.57
N THR A 43 -16.05 -0.77 -1.85
CA THR A 43 -15.50 -1.92 -2.57
C THR A 43 -13.98 -2.03 -2.44
N THR A 44 -13.34 -1.23 -1.58
CA THR A 44 -11.88 -1.18 -1.36
C THR A 44 -11.05 -0.86 -2.60
N LEU A 45 -11.67 -0.38 -3.68
CA LEU A 45 -10.96 0.04 -4.90
C LEU A 45 -10.01 1.23 -4.64
N LEU A 46 -10.22 1.95 -3.55
CA LEU A 46 -9.37 3.06 -3.07
C LEU A 46 -8.50 2.65 -1.86
N GLY A 47 -8.38 1.35 -1.60
CA GLY A 47 -7.67 0.79 -0.44
C GLY A 47 -6.20 0.43 -0.72
N VAL A 48 -5.57 -0.14 0.30
CA VAL A 48 -4.22 -0.74 0.19
C VAL A 48 -4.35 -2.09 -0.51
N HIS A 49 -3.57 -2.31 -1.57
CA HIS A 49 -3.54 -3.56 -2.30
C HIS A 49 -2.15 -4.19 -2.24
N THR A 50 -2.06 -5.35 -1.59
CA THR A 50 -0.85 -6.18 -1.56
C THR A 50 -0.73 -6.99 -2.86
N SER A 51 0.49 -7.09 -3.37
CA SER A 51 0.85 -8.00 -4.45
C SER A 51 2.09 -8.79 -4.04
N SER A 52 2.42 -9.82 -4.80
CA SER A 52 3.64 -10.58 -4.60
C SER A 52 4.54 -10.58 -5.81
N ALA A 53 5.85 -10.49 -5.59
CA ALA A 53 6.88 -10.78 -6.56
C ALA A 53 7.63 -12.05 -6.12
N THR A 54 8.11 -12.84 -7.08
CA THR A 54 8.79 -14.11 -6.78
C THR A 54 9.90 -14.34 -7.79
N ALA A 55 11.05 -14.80 -7.30
CA ALA A 55 12.17 -15.26 -8.12
C ALA A 55 12.69 -16.59 -7.58
N ARG A 56 13.32 -17.38 -8.46
CA ARG A 56 13.90 -18.68 -8.13
C ARG A 56 15.26 -18.81 -8.79
N ALA A 57 16.26 -19.25 -8.03
CA ALA A 57 17.55 -19.65 -8.56
C ALA A 57 18.25 -20.59 -7.58
N GLU A 58 19.06 -21.50 -8.11
CA GLU A 58 20.00 -22.32 -7.31
C GLU A 58 19.34 -23.08 -6.14
N GLY A 59 18.10 -23.56 -6.32
CA GLY A 59 17.33 -24.30 -5.31
C GLY A 59 16.52 -23.41 -4.35
N TYR A 60 16.74 -22.10 -4.37
CA TYR A 60 16.00 -21.12 -3.58
C TYR A 60 14.79 -20.57 -4.33
N GLU A 61 13.72 -20.31 -3.59
CA GLU A 61 12.58 -19.52 -4.00
C GLU A 61 12.39 -18.36 -3.01
N VAL A 62 12.46 -17.13 -3.51
CA VAL A 62 12.23 -15.93 -2.71
C VAL A 62 10.94 -15.28 -3.19
N ARG A 63 10.00 -15.09 -2.27
CA ARG A 63 8.76 -14.36 -2.47
C ARG A 63 8.75 -13.12 -1.60
N VAL A 64 8.35 -12.00 -2.18
CA VAL A 64 8.11 -10.75 -1.45
C VAL A 64 6.65 -10.38 -1.62
N ASP A 65 5.87 -10.40 -0.53
CA ASP A 65 4.57 -9.73 -0.47
C ASP A 65 4.83 -8.25 -0.15
N TYR A 66 4.30 -7.33 -0.94
CA TYR A 66 4.54 -5.89 -0.81
C TYR A 66 3.27 -5.08 -1.11
N PRO A 67 3.15 -3.84 -0.58
CA PRO A 67 2.05 -2.95 -0.95
C PRO A 67 2.24 -2.48 -2.39
N ARG A 68 1.50 -3.03 -3.35
CA ARG A 68 1.55 -2.54 -4.75
C ARG A 68 0.92 -1.16 -4.87
N ILE A 69 -0.17 -0.94 -4.14
CA ILE A 69 -0.85 0.35 -4.01
C ILE A 69 -1.03 0.60 -2.51
N ALA A 70 -0.64 1.77 -2.03
CA ALA A 70 -0.83 2.19 -0.65
C ALA A 70 -1.16 3.69 -0.55
N ARG A 71 -1.49 4.14 0.66
CA ARG A 71 -1.81 5.53 0.98
C ARG A 71 -1.04 5.96 2.22
N ALA A 72 -0.68 7.23 2.25
CA ALA A 72 -0.01 7.83 3.40
C ALA A 72 -0.83 7.64 4.68
N GLY A 73 -0.18 7.22 5.76
CA GLY A 73 -0.78 7.02 7.08
C GLY A 73 -1.54 5.71 7.27
N LEU A 74 -1.50 4.76 6.31
CA LEU A 74 -2.10 3.43 6.46
C LEU A 74 -1.05 2.34 6.63
N ASP A 75 -1.43 1.31 7.40
CA ASP A 75 -0.64 0.10 7.58
C ASP A 75 -0.44 -0.64 6.25
N ILE A 76 0.71 -1.26 6.11
CA ILE A 76 1.04 -2.08 4.95
C ILE A 76 1.52 -3.46 5.37
N LYS A 77 1.44 -4.39 4.41
CA LYS A 77 2.07 -5.69 4.54
C LYS A 77 3.32 -5.71 3.68
N TRP A 78 4.47 -5.89 4.32
CA TRP A 78 5.71 -6.28 3.65
C TRP A 78 6.26 -7.55 4.30
N ARG A 79 6.42 -8.61 3.51
CA ARG A 79 6.91 -9.91 3.98
C ARG A 79 7.85 -10.51 2.96
N VAL A 80 8.99 -11.01 3.42
CA VAL A 80 9.86 -11.89 2.64
C VAL A 80 9.65 -13.32 3.10
N THR A 81 9.54 -14.24 2.14
CA THR A 81 9.53 -15.68 2.39
C THR A 81 10.58 -16.32 1.51
N VAL A 82 11.54 -17.00 2.13
CA VAL A 82 12.59 -17.76 1.45
C VAL A 82 12.28 -19.24 1.66
N ARG A 83 12.31 -20.02 0.59
CA ARG A 83 12.19 -21.47 0.64
C ARG A 83 13.41 -22.12 0.00
N HIS A 84 13.97 -23.12 0.67
CA HIS A 84 15.09 -23.92 0.18
C HIS A 84 14.88 -25.38 0.59
N ALA A 85 14.85 -26.29 -0.38
CA ALA A 85 14.63 -27.71 -0.11
C ALA A 85 15.86 -28.30 0.60
N GLY A 86 15.65 -28.93 1.75
CA GLY A 86 16.75 -29.44 2.59
C GLY A 86 17.24 -28.44 3.66
N GLY A 87 16.56 -27.30 3.81
CA GLY A 87 16.77 -26.35 4.89
C GLY A 87 17.91 -25.37 4.68
N PHE A 88 18.20 -24.58 5.71
CA PHE A 88 19.19 -23.49 5.65
C PHE A 88 20.52 -23.82 6.34
N GLY A 89 20.66 -25.02 6.91
CA GLY A 89 21.86 -25.40 7.65
C GLY A 89 22.02 -24.56 8.93
N SER A 90 23.28 -24.27 9.29
CA SER A 90 23.63 -23.47 10.47
C SER A 90 24.14 -22.07 10.14
N GLU A 91 24.21 -21.71 8.85
CA GLU A 91 24.69 -20.40 8.43
C GLU A 91 23.54 -19.38 8.47
N PRO A 92 23.81 -18.12 8.86
CA PRO A 92 22.80 -17.07 8.87
C PRO A 92 22.20 -16.84 7.48
N ILE A 93 20.90 -16.57 7.45
CA ILE A 93 20.20 -16.14 6.24
C ILE A 93 20.41 -14.64 6.09
N THR A 94 21.10 -14.22 5.02
CA THR A 94 21.36 -12.81 4.76
C THR A 94 20.42 -12.27 3.68
N LEU A 95 19.66 -11.24 4.02
CA LEU A 95 18.81 -10.49 3.09
C LEU A 95 19.37 -9.08 2.92
N ALA A 96 19.74 -8.71 1.69
CA ALA A 96 20.05 -7.33 1.34
C ALA A 96 18.80 -6.68 0.73
N VAL A 97 18.30 -5.62 1.36
CA VAL A 97 17.06 -4.94 0.97
C VAL A 97 17.33 -3.48 0.62
N SER A 98 16.64 -2.92 -0.37
CA SER A 98 16.90 -1.53 -0.77
C SER A 98 16.57 -0.55 0.37
N ALA A 99 17.56 0.15 0.90
CA ALA A 99 17.36 1.10 2.00
C ALA A 99 16.35 2.19 1.62
N ARG A 100 16.49 2.76 0.41
CA ARG A 100 15.61 3.81 -0.12
C ARG A 100 14.15 3.39 -0.33
N TYR A 101 13.87 2.09 -0.37
CA TYR A 101 12.50 1.62 -0.40
C TYR A 101 11.80 1.86 0.94
N PHE A 102 12.54 1.77 2.06
CA PHE A 102 11.97 1.97 3.38
C PHE A 102 11.82 3.44 3.78
N ASP A 103 12.41 4.37 3.00
CA ASP A 103 12.20 5.82 3.17
C ASP A 103 10.74 6.26 3.07
N ILE A 104 9.83 5.43 2.55
CA ILE A 104 8.39 5.76 2.49
C ILE A 104 7.59 5.24 3.67
N PHE A 105 8.20 4.54 4.63
CA PHE A 105 7.52 3.96 5.78
C PHE A 105 7.99 4.56 7.11
N GLU A 106 7.05 4.67 8.05
CA GLU A 106 7.30 5.03 9.44
C GLU A 106 7.13 3.78 10.30
N HIS A 107 7.90 3.69 11.38
CA HIS A 107 8.11 2.47 12.18
C HIS A 107 8.82 1.36 11.40
N GLN A 108 9.92 0.87 11.97
CA GLN A 108 10.81 -0.11 11.37
C GLN A 108 11.07 -1.19 12.41
N ALA A 109 10.21 -2.20 12.47
CA ALA A 109 10.45 -3.39 13.27
C ALA A 109 10.28 -4.63 12.39
N PHE A 110 11.34 -5.42 12.29
CA PHE A 110 11.28 -6.71 11.61
C PHE A 110 10.80 -7.77 12.59
N TYR A 111 10.04 -8.75 12.09
CA TYR A 111 9.58 -9.89 12.87
C TYR A 111 9.89 -11.18 12.11
N PRO A 112 10.83 -12.02 12.60
CA PRO A 112 11.69 -11.79 13.76
C PRO A 112 12.66 -10.60 13.55
N ASP A 113 13.25 -10.10 14.63
CA ASP A 113 14.34 -9.13 14.55
C ASP A 113 15.58 -9.79 13.92
N PRO A 114 16.36 -9.07 13.09
CA PRO A 114 17.63 -9.57 12.57
C PRO A 114 18.66 -9.74 13.70
N SER A 115 19.47 -10.78 13.64
CA SER A 115 20.60 -10.99 14.56
C SER A 115 21.72 -9.98 14.32
N LYS A 116 21.83 -9.45 13.09
CA LYS A 116 22.73 -8.36 12.73
C LYS A 116 22.15 -7.54 11.56
N SER A 117 22.38 -6.22 11.61
CA SER A 117 21.95 -5.28 10.59
C SER A 117 23.08 -4.32 10.24
N THR A 118 23.38 -4.18 8.94
CA THR A 118 24.39 -3.26 8.41
C THR A 118 23.85 -2.52 7.18
N GLY A 119 24.22 -1.27 6.98
CA GLY A 119 23.73 -0.51 5.82
C GLY A 119 24.75 0.48 5.29
N ASP A 120 24.79 0.63 3.97
CA ASP A 120 25.72 1.49 3.24
C ASP A 120 25.03 2.71 2.58
N GLY A 121 23.71 2.84 2.79
CA GLY A 121 22.88 3.91 2.22
C GLY A 121 22.20 3.54 0.89
N GLU A 122 22.60 2.44 0.25
CA GLU A 122 21.89 1.85 -0.89
C GLU A 122 21.12 0.61 -0.46
N MET A 123 21.78 -0.26 0.30
CA MET A 123 21.25 -1.51 0.79
C MET A 123 21.32 -1.57 2.33
N LEU A 124 20.35 -2.27 2.90
CA LEU A 124 20.33 -2.69 4.28
C LEU A 124 20.47 -4.22 4.28
N GLU A 125 21.57 -4.71 4.79
CA GLU A 125 21.84 -6.13 4.98
C GLU A 125 21.35 -6.57 6.35
N LEU A 126 20.55 -7.62 6.35
CA LEU A 126 19.88 -8.18 7.51
C LEU A 126 20.24 -9.66 7.60
N GLU A 127 20.91 -10.05 8.68
CA GLU A 127 21.22 -11.44 8.99
C GLU A 127 20.17 -11.99 9.96
N PHE A 128 19.72 -13.22 9.71
CA PHE A 128 18.75 -13.92 10.54
C PHE A 128 19.26 -15.31 10.87
N ASP A 129 18.94 -15.79 12.07
CA ASP A 129 19.19 -17.18 12.42
C ASP A 129 18.28 -18.10 11.58
N PRO A 130 18.80 -19.19 11.00
CA PRO A 130 18.01 -20.09 10.19
C PRO A 130 16.94 -20.78 11.04
N PRO A 131 15.70 -20.92 10.53
CA PRO A 131 14.66 -21.68 11.22
C PRO A 131 14.93 -23.18 11.10
N ASP A 132 14.30 -23.96 11.97
CA ASP A 132 14.17 -25.39 11.77
C ASP A 132 13.28 -25.66 10.52
N GLY A 133 13.88 -26.20 9.47
CA GLY A 133 13.19 -26.62 8.25
C GLY A 133 13.49 -25.78 7.01
N ASP A 134 12.58 -25.85 6.04
CA ASP A 134 12.83 -25.45 4.64
C ASP A 134 12.30 -24.05 4.28
N VAL A 135 11.64 -23.36 5.23
CA VAL A 135 10.99 -22.07 4.99
C VAL A 135 11.36 -21.07 6.07
N PHE A 136 11.92 -19.94 5.63
CA PHE A 136 12.16 -18.75 6.44
C PHE A 136 11.20 -17.64 6.03
N SER A 137 10.72 -16.88 7.01
CA SER A 137 9.90 -15.70 6.75
C SER A 137 10.26 -14.57 7.71
N VAL A 138 10.33 -13.35 7.16
CA VAL A 138 10.43 -12.12 7.92
C VAL A 138 9.36 -11.14 7.46
N ASP A 139 8.71 -10.51 8.42
CA ASP A 139 7.75 -9.44 8.25
C ASP A 139 8.36 -8.10 8.63
N LEU A 140 7.86 -7.02 8.05
CA LEU A 140 8.09 -5.66 8.53
C LEU A 140 6.75 -5.10 8.99
N ASP A 141 6.68 -4.70 10.26
CA ASP A 141 5.56 -3.92 10.78
C ASP A 141 5.80 -2.43 10.51
N ALA A 142 4.95 -1.85 9.68
CA ALA A 142 5.12 -0.50 9.18
C ALA A 142 3.82 0.09 8.63
N TYR A 143 3.75 1.42 8.63
CA TYR A 143 2.76 2.19 7.88
C TYR A 143 3.46 3.18 6.95
N VAL A 144 2.77 3.62 5.89
CA VAL A 144 3.33 4.63 4.98
C VAL A 144 3.46 5.97 5.70
N GLN A 145 4.61 6.63 5.63
CA GLN A 145 4.81 7.95 6.24
C GLN A 145 3.75 8.95 5.76
N PRO A 146 3.15 9.76 6.66
CA PRO A 146 2.18 10.78 6.27
C PRO A 146 2.71 11.78 5.23
N ALA A 147 4.02 12.08 5.29
CA ALA A 147 4.68 13.00 4.36
C ALA A 147 4.99 12.36 2.99
N SER A 148 4.93 11.03 2.86
CA SER A 148 5.26 10.33 1.62
C SER A 148 4.13 10.42 0.60
N GLN A 149 4.37 11.18 -0.47
CA GLN A 149 3.41 11.39 -1.56
C GLN A 149 3.72 10.57 -2.82
N LEU A 150 4.94 10.00 -2.89
CA LEU A 150 5.42 9.25 -4.05
C LEU A 150 5.86 7.85 -3.61
N GLY A 151 5.44 6.85 -4.37
CA GLY A 151 5.91 5.49 -4.16
C GLY A 151 7.39 5.29 -4.50
N ARG A 152 7.87 4.07 -4.23
CA ARG A 152 9.26 3.66 -4.44
C ARG A 152 9.34 2.28 -5.09
N ARG A 153 10.47 2.04 -5.74
CA ARG A 153 10.90 0.70 -6.14
C ARG A 153 11.75 0.12 -5.02
N GLY A 154 11.67 -1.17 -4.82
CA GLY A 154 12.49 -1.89 -3.87
C GLY A 154 12.96 -3.20 -4.46
N SER A 155 14.03 -3.72 -3.88
CA SER A 155 14.50 -5.07 -4.12
C SER A 155 14.80 -5.79 -2.81
N VAL A 156 14.69 -7.11 -2.85
CA VAL A 156 15.20 -8.02 -1.83
C VAL A 156 16.16 -8.97 -2.54
N VAL A 157 17.35 -9.11 -1.99
CA VAL A 157 18.37 -10.02 -2.49
C VAL A 157 18.70 -11.02 -1.39
N LEU A 158 18.57 -12.30 -1.70
CA LEU A 158 19.12 -13.38 -0.88
C LEU A 158 20.61 -13.50 -1.18
N MET A 159 21.42 -13.36 -0.13
CA MET A 159 22.88 -13.41 -0.19
C MET A 159 23.38 -14.73 0.40
N ASP A 160 24.56 -15.14 -0.06
CA ASP A 160 25.38 -16.20 0.53
C ASP A 160 26.82 -15.69 0.57
N GLY A 161 27.25 -15.25 1.75
CA GLY A 161 28.39 -14.34 1.88
C GLY A 161 28.22 -13.11 0.99
N ASP A 162 29.23 -12.81 0.17
CA ASP A 162 29.21 -11.67 -0.77
C ASP A 162 28.51 -11.98 -2.11
N ARG A 163 27.99 -13.20 -2.28
CA ARG A 163 27.36 -13.63 -3.53
C ARG A 163 25.85 -13.45 -3.50
N GLU A 164 25.33 -12.74 -4.49
CA GLU A 164 23.90 -12.73 -4.79
C GLU A 164 23.43 -14.09 -5.31
N ARG A 165 22.46 -14.70 -4.63
CA ARG A 165 21.81 -15.96 -5.03
C ARG A 165 20.52 -15.71 -5.79
N VAL A 166 19.64 -14.86 -5.24
CA VAL A 166 18.32 -14.56 -5.82
C VAL A 166 17.96 -13.10 -5.58
N ARG A 167 17.50 -12.39 -6.60
CA ARG A 167 16.96 -11.03 -6.49
C ARG A 167 15.50 -10.97 -6.90
N VAL A 168 14.71 -10.26 -6.10
CA VAL A 168 13.31 -9.95 -6.36
C VAL A 168 13.12 -8.44 -6.38
N GLU A 169 12.60 -7.92 -7.48
CA GLU A 169 12.29 -6.49 -7.64
C GLU A 169 10.79 -6.25 -7.62
N TYR A 170 10.38 -5.11 -7.05
CA TYR A 170 8.98 -4.73 -6.93
C TYR A 170 8.81 -3.22 -6.83
N ARG A 171 7.56 -2.76 -6.95
CA ARG A 171 7.23 -1.32 -6.98
C ARG A 171 5.93 -1.03 -6.25
N THR A 172 5.99 -0.08 -5.33
CA THR A 172 4.85 0.51 -4.65
C THR A 172 4.44 1.80 -5.34
N TRP A 173 3.13 1.99 -5.50
CA TRP A 173 2.52 3.26 -5.87
C TRP A 173 1.79 3.85 -4.67
N LEU A 174 1.98 5.15 -4.43
CA LEU A 174 1.19 5.88 -3.46
C LEU A 174 0.10 6.65 -4.21
N ILE A 175 -1.13 6.48 -3.75
CA ILE A 175 -2.28 7.28 -4.20
C ILE A 175 -2.62 8.30 -3.11
N PRO A 176 -3.09 9.51 -3.49
CA PRO A 176 -3.53 10.53 -2.54
C PRO A 176 -4.64 10.04 -1.58
#